data_AF-A0A3C1KKH7-F1
#
_entry.id   AF-A0A3C1KKH7-F1
#
_cell.length_a   1.000
_cell.length_b   1.000
_cell.length_c   1.000
_cell.angle_alpha   90.00
_cell.angle_beta   90.00
_cell.angle_gamma   90.00
#
_symmetry.space_group_name_H-M   'P 1'
#
loop_
_entity.id
_entity.type
_entity.pdbx_description
1 polymer ?
#
loop_
_entity_poly.entity_id
_entity_poly.type
_entity_poly.pdbx_seq_one_letter_code
_entity_poly.pdbx_strand_id
1 'polypeptide(L)'
;DCSDHEVNIKILLNAVVERGDLTGKQRNVLLEDMTDSVAALVLQNNYRQTQAISLAEAEVQERSGEYRRYISNLEAAGKLNRQLEFIPSDQDLADRRVQGQGLTRPELAVLVSYSKAILKEELIASDL
;
A
#
# COMPACT_ATOMS: atom_id res chain seq x y z
N ASP A 1 3.37 -7.06 -3.61
CA ASP A 1 2.40 -7.06 -4.73
C ASP A 1 2.44 -8.27 -5.65
N CYS A 2 3.57 -8.67 -6.27
CA CYS A 2 3.63 -9.99 -6.96
C CYS A 2 3.20 -11.13 -6.05
N SER A 3 3.78 -11.14 -4.84
CA SER A 3 3.58 -12.21 -3.85
C SER A 3 2.14 -12.32 -3.36
N ASP A 4 1.42 -11.22 -3.13
CA ASP A 4 0.17 -11.30 -2.37
C ASP A 4 -0.96 -11.95 -3.17
N HIS A 5 -1.08 -11.65 -4.46
CA HIS A 5 -2.06 -12.31 -5.33
C HIS A 5 -1.76 -13.80 -5.45
N GLU A 6 -0.50 -14.14 -5.71
CA GLU A 6 -0.05 -15.52 -5.86
C GLU A 6 -0.21 -16.32 -4.55
N VAL A 7 0.17 -15.74 -3.41
CA VAL A 7 0.05 -16.34 -2.08
C VAL A 7 -1.41 -16.54 -1.70
N ASN A 8 -2.28 -15.56 -1.91
CA ASN A 8 -3.70 -15.68 -1.59
C ASN A 8 -4.38 -16.80 -2.39
N ILE A 9 -4.07 -16.92 -3.68
CA ILE A 9 -4.59 -18.00 -4.53
C ILE A 9 -4.04 -19.35 -4.06
N LYS A 10 -2.74 -19.44 -3.73
CA LYS A 10 -2.15 -20.67 -3.20
C LYS A 10 -2.76 -21.09 -1.87
N ILE A 11 -3.01 -20.16 -0.95
CA ILE A 11 -3.69 -20.43 0.33
C ILE A 11 -5.09 -21.01 0.07
N LEU A 12 -5.87 -20.37 -0.80
CA LEU A 12 -7.21 -20.86 -1.18
C LEU A 12 -7.16 -22.27 -1.76
N LEU A 13 -6.29 -22.50 -2.74
CA LEU A 13 -6.20 -23.81 -3.41
C LEU A 13 -5.62 -24.90 -2.49
N ASN A 14 -4.70 -24.55 -1.58
CA ASN A 14 -4.22 -25.48 -0.57
C ASN A 14 -5.36 -25.97 0.33
N ALA A 15 -6.24 -25.06 0.77
CA ALA A 15 -7.40 -25.46 1.58
C ALA A 15 -8.36 -26.41 0.83
N VAL A 16 -8.49 -26.27 -0.50
CA VAL A 16 -9.27 -27.19 -1.34
C VAL A 16 -8.60 -28.55 -1.44
N VAL A 17 -7.27 -28.58 -1.61
CA VAL A 17 -6.49 -29.82 -1.64
C VAL A 17 -6.55 -30.56 -0.31
N GLU A 18 -6.47 -29.84 0.81
CA GLU A 18 -6.59 -30.41 2.17
C GLU A 18 -7.96 -31.04 2.43
N ARG A 19 -9.02 -30.51 1.81
CA ARG A 19 -10.37 -31.11 1.86
C ARG A 19 -10.54 -32.33 0.95
N GLY A 20 -9.56 -32.61 0.08
CA GLY A 20 -9.59 -33.74 -0.85
C GLY A 20 -10.35 -33.48 -2.16
N ASP A 21 -10.90 -32.28 -2.34
CA ASP A 21 -11.66 -31.89 -3.53
C ASP A 21 -10.77 -31.67 -4.77
N LEU A 22 -9.45 -31.55 -4.57
CA LEU A 22 -8.47 -31.30 -5.62
C LEU A 22 -7.14 -32.00 -5.33
N THR A 23 -6.51 -32.59 -6.34
CA THR A 23 -5.18 -33.16 -6.20
C THR A 23 -4.09 -32.08 -6.34
N GLY A 24 -2.91 -32.33 -5.78
CA GLY A 24 -1.76 -31.42 -5.97
C GLY A 24 -1.37 -31.21 -7.44
N LYS A 25 -1.56 -32.21 -8.30
CA LYS A 25 -1.33 -32.06 -9.75
C LYS A 25 -2.33 -31.11 -10.39
N GLN A 26 -3.62 -31.26 -10.11
CA GLN A 26 -4.66 -30.36 -10.61
C GLN A 26 -4.46 -28.93 -10.12
N ARG A 27 -4.01 -28.74 -8.88
CA ARG A 27 -3.67 -27.42 -8.32
C ARG A 27 -2.57 -26.73 -9.12
N ASN A 28 -1.50 -27.46 -9.44
CA ASN A 28 -0.36 -26.88 -10.13
C ASN A 28 -0.72 -26.44 -11.56
N VAL A 29 -1.54 -27.24 -12.27
CA VAL A 29 -2.07 -26.84 -13.58
C VAL A 29 -2.91 -25.57 -13.47
N LEU A 30 -3.81 -25.51 -12.49
CA LEU A 30 -4.63 -24.31 -12.29
C LEU A 30 -3.79 -23.06 -11.94
N LEU A 31 -2.75 -23.22 -11.12
CA LEU A 31 -1.82 -22.12 -10.81
C LEU A 31 -1.06 -21.65 -12.06
N GLU A 32 -0.62 -22.59 -12.90
CA GLU A 32 0.05 -22.29 -14.16
C GLU A 32 -0.87 -21.51 -15.11
N ASP A 33 -2.11 -21.97 -15.29
CA ASP A 33 -3.13 -21.31 -16.12
C ASP A 33 -3.46 -19.89 -15.63
N MET A 34 -3.30 -19.61 -14.33
CA MET A 34 -3.55 -18.29 -13.74
C MET A 34 -2.38 -17.31 -13.88
N THR A 35 -1.20 -17.76 -14.33
CA THR A 35 0.04 -16.96 -14.35
C THR A 35 -0.13 -15.62 -15.08
N ASP A 36 -0.67 -15.64 -16.30
CA ASP A 36 -0.85 -14.43 -17.10
C ASP A 36 -1.85 -13.45 -16.46
N SER A 37 -2.89 -13.98 -15.83
CA SER A 37 -3.89 -13.17 -15.12
C SER A 37 -3.29 -12.50 -13.88
N VAL A 38 -2.51 -13.24 -13.09
CA VAL A 38 -1.80 -12.69 -11.93
C VAL A 38 -0.78 -11.63 -12.38
N ALA A 39 -0.03 -11.90 -13.45
CA ALA A 39 0.92 -10.94 -14.02
C ALA A 39 0.23 -9.64 -14.44
N ALA A 40 -0.91 -9.72 -15.13
CA ALA A 40 -1.69 -8.55 -15.54
C ALA A 40 -2.19 -7.73 -14.34
N LEU A 41 -2.69 -8.39 -13.28
CA LEU A 41 -3.13 -7.72 -12.06
C LEU A 41 -1.97 -7.01 -11.35
N VAL A 42 -0.82 -7.68 -11.24
CA VAL A 42 0.37 -7.10 -10.61
C VAL A 42 0.85 -5.87 -11.38
N LEU A 43 0.96 -5.97 -12.71
CA LEU A 43 1.38 -4.85 -13.54
C LEU A 43 0.41 -3.67 -13.41
N GLN A 44 -0.90 -3.93 -13.52
CA GLN A 44 -1.91 -2.89 -13.36
C GLN A 44 -1.83 -2.21 -11.99
N ASN A 45 -1.64 -2.98 -10.92
CA ASN A 45 -1.49 -2.45 -9.58
C ASN A 45 -0.23 -1.58 -9.45
N ASN A 46 0.92 -2.05 -9.94
CA ASN A 46 2.17 -1.28 -9.95
C ASN A 46 2.04 0.06 -10.69
N TYR A 47 1.37 0.06 -11.85
CA TYR A 47 1.09 1.29 -12.59
C TYR A 47 0.24 2.26 -11.76
N ARG A 48 -0.87 1.78 -11.18
CA ARG A 48 -1.78 2.61 -10.40
C ARG A 48 -1.13 3.18 -9.13
N GLN A 49 -0.33 2.40 -8.42
CA GLN A 49 0.37 2.90 -7.23
C GLN A 49 1.40 3.96 -7.57
N THR A 50 2.19 3.73 -8.61
CA THR A 50 3.17 4.70 -9.07
C THR A 50 2.49 5.99 -9.53
N GLN A 51 1.35 5.87 -10.24
CA GLN A 51 0.54 7.00 -10.66
C GLN A 51 -0.03 7.78 -9.48
N ALA A 52 -0.56 7.08 -8.46
CA ALA A 52 -1.10 7.73 -7.26
C ALA A 52 -0.02 8.53 -6.52
N ILE A 53 1.20 7.98 -6.40
CA ILE A 53 2.34 8.71 -5.80
C ILE A 53 2.73 9.91 -6.65
N SER A 54 2.76 9.79 -7.98
CA SER A 54 3.05 10.93 -8.88
C SER A 54 2.02 12.05 -8.75
N LEU A 55 0.73 11.71 -8.62
CA LEU A 55 -0.32 12.70 -8.41
C LEU A 55 -0.17 13.38 -7.04
N ALA A 56 0.08 12.59 -5.99
CA ALA A 56 0.31 13.10 -4.64
C ALA A 56 1.52 14.06 -4.57
N GLU A 57 2.60 13.74 -5.30
CA GLU A 57 3.80 14.57 -5.43
C GLU A 57 3.49 15.89 -6.15
N ALA A 58 2.71 15.85 -7.23
CA ALA A 58 2.34 17.05 -7.98
C ALA A 58 1.53 18.05 -7.12
N GLU A 59 0.75 17.55 -6.16
CA GLU A 59 -0.10 18.36 -5.28
C GLU A 59 0.54 18.67 -3.91
N VAL A 60 1.79 18.24 -3.67
CA VAL A 60 2.38 18.23 -2.34
C VAL A 60 2.54 19.61 -1.71
N GLN A 61 2.80 20.63 -2.54
CA GLN A 61 2.93 22.01 -2.08
C GLN A 61 1.60 22.57 -1.57
N GLU A 62 0.56 22.42 -2.39
CA GLU A 62 -0.79 22.91 -2.10
C GLU A 62 -1.38 22.20 -0.88
N ARG A 63 -1.19 20.87 -0.80
CA ARG A 63 -1.72 20.02 0.28
C ARG A 63 -0.77 19.83 1.46
N SER A 64 0.32 20.60 1.54
CA SER A 64 1.35 20.44 2.58
C SER A 64 0.79 20.45 4.02
N GLY A 65 -0.21 21.29 4.28
CA GLY A 65 -0.91 21.32 5.57
C GLY A 65 -1.73 20.05 5.86
N GLU A 66 -2.34 19.45 4.84
CA GLU A 66 -3.11 18.21 4.96
C GLU A 66 -2.19 17.05 5.34
N TYR A 67 -1.05 16.92 4.64
CA TYR A 67 -0.06 15.89 4.94
C TYR A 67 0.52 16.03 6.34
N ARG A 68 0.85 17.25 6.77
CA ARG A 68 1.41 17.47 8.12
C ARG A 68 0.40 17.09 9.22
N ARG A 69 -0.87 17.46 9.04
CA ARG A 69 -1.95 17.06 9.96
C ARG A 69 -2.14 15.54 9.95
N TYR A 70 -2.10 14.91 8.77
CA TYR A 70 -2.23 13.46 8.67
C TYR A 70 -1.11 12.73 9.40
N ILE A 71 0.16 13.13 9.19
CA ILE A 71 1.31 12.57 9.91
C ILE A 71 1.13 12.72 11.43
N SER A 72 0.74 13.91 11.89
CA SER A 72 0.53 14.19 13.31
C SER A 72 -0.58 13.31 13.90
N ASN A 73 -1.66 13.07 13.16
CA ASN A 73 -2.74 12.19 13.58
C ASN A 73 -2.28 10.73 13.70
N LEU A 74 -1.46 10.25 12.76
CA LEU A 74 -0.90 8.90 12.81
C LEU A 74 0.05 8.70 14.00
N GLU A 75 0.89 9.70 14.30
CA GLU A 75 1.76 9.68 15.47
C GLU A 75 0.96 9.69 16.78
N ALA A 76 -0.06 10.56 16.89
CA ALA A 76 -0.91 10.66 18.06
C ALA A 76 -1.72 9.36 18.31
N ALA A 77 -2.11 8.66 17.25
CA ALA A 77 -2.76 7.35 17.32
C ALA A 77 -1.78 6.20 17.62
N GLY A 78 -0.48 6.48 17.75
CA GLY A 78 0.56 5.47 17.94
C GLY A 78 0.78 4.56 16.73
N LYS A 79 0.24 4.92 15.56
CA LYS A 79 0.36 4.13 14.32
C LYS A 79 1.66 4.42 13.59
N LEU A 80 2.21 5.62 13.70
CA LEU A 80 3.42 6.04 12.99
C LEU A 80 4.54 6.44 13.95
N ASN A 81 5.76 5.99 13.65
CA ASN A 81 6.99 6.52 14.23
C ASN A 81 7.83 7.16 13.11
N ARG A 82 7.90 8.50 13.10
CA ARG A 82 8.61 9.25 12.05
C ARG A 82 10.08 8.86 11.89
N GLN A 83 10.79 8.59 12.99
CA GLN A 83 12.21 8.26 12.94
C GLN A 83 12.45 6.90 12.29
N LEU A 84 11.59 5.93 12.60
CA LEU A 84 11.68 4.59 12.02
C LEU A 84 11.34 4.59 10.53
N GLU A 85 10.39 5.45 10.12
CA GLU A 85 9.92 5.55 8.74
C GLU A 85 10.64 6.62 7.91
N PHE A 86 11.67 7.26 8.48
CA PHE A 86 12.44 8.34 7.84
C PHE A 86 11.56 9.52 7.36
N ILE A 87 10.47 9.80 8.06
CA ILE A 87 9.58 10.93 7.77
C ILE A 87 10.14 12.20 8.44
N PRO A 88 10.28 13.31 7.69
CA PRO A 88 10.83 14.56 8.20
C PRO A 88 9.98 15.16 9.34
N SER A 89 10.65 15.92 10.19
CA SER A 89 9.99 16.65 11.27
C SER A 89 9.14 17.80 10.72
N ASP A 90 8.25 18.35 11.57
CA ASP A 90 7.48 19.54 11.21
C ASP A 90 8.35 20.75 10.89
N GLN A 91 9.54 20.85 11.50
CA GLN A 91 10.51 21.91 11.22
C GLN A 91 11.14 21.72 9.84
N ASP A 92 11.62 20.51 9.54
CA ASP A 92 12.21 20.20 8.22
C ASP A 92 11.19 20.42 7.08
N LEU A 93 9.94 20.04 7.31
CA LEU A 93 8.86 20.25 6.35
C LEU A 93 8.56 21.74 6.14
N ALA A 94 8.64 22.56 7.20
CA ALA A 94 8.49 24.00 7.09
C ALA A 94 9.64 24.63 6.28
N ASP A 95 10.88 24.21 6.55
CA ASP A 95 12.07 24.69 5.85
C ASP A 95 12.04 24.30 4.37
N ARG A 96 11.65 23.07 4.04
CA ARG A 96 11.43 22.61 2.66
C ARG A 96 10.37 23.46 1.96
N ARG A 97 9.26 23.76 2.65
CA ARG A 97 8.17 24.56 2.08
C ARG A 97 8.62 25.97 1.68
N VAL A 98 9.46 26.61 2.49
CA VAL A 98 10.05 27.92 2.14
C VAL A 98 10.89 27.84 0.87
N GLN A 99 11.52 26.69 0.61
CA GLN A 99 12.31 26.42 -0.61
C GLN A 99 11.46 25.92 -1.79
N GLY A 100 10.12 25.88 -1.67
CA GLY A 100 9.23 25.33 -2.69
C GLY A 100 9.30 23.81 -2.82
N GLN A 101 9.80 23.12 -1.79
CA GLN A 101 9.92 21.67 -1.70
C GLN A 101 8.94 21.09 -0.67
N GLY A 102 8.63 19.80 -0.78
CA GLY A 102 7.60 19.16 0.05
C GLY A 102 8.02 17.75 0.46
N LEU A 103 7.02 16.90 0.69
CA LEU A 103 7.28 15.47 0.82
C LEU A 103 7.77 14.92 -0.52
N THR A 104 8.72 14.01 -0.43
CA THR A 104 9.31 13.28 -1.56
C THR A 104 8.50 12.03 -1.87
N ARG A 105 8.72 11.42 -3.03
CA ARG A 105 8.03 10.17 -3.41
C ARG A 105 8.17 9.04 -2.39
N PRO A 106 9.36 8.77 -1.81
CA PRO A 106 9.48 7.75 -0.76
C PRO A 106 8.64 8.07 0.48
N GLU A 107 8.66 9.33 0.95
CA GLU A 107 7.88 9.76 2.11
C GLU A 107 6.36 9.64 1.82
N LEU A 108 5.92 10.03 0.61
CA LEU A 108 4.53 9.85 0.17
C LEU A 108 4.13 8.38 0.07
N ALA A 109 5.02 7.51 -0.41
CA ALA A 109 4.77 6.08 -0.51
C ALA A 109 4.51 5.45 0.87
N VAL A 110 5.26 5.86 1.89
CA VAL A 110 5.03 5.46 3.28
C VAL A 110 3.63 5.89 3.72
N LEU A 111 3.26 7.17 3.53
CA LEU A 111 1.94 7.65 3.94
C LEU A 111 0.81 6.92 3.22
N VAL A 112 0.95 6.63 1.93
CA VAL A 112 -0.01 5.83 1.16
C VAL A 112 -0.14 4.42 1.73
N SER A 113 0.97 3.79 2.14
CA SER A 113 0.97 2.47 2.77
C SER A 113 0.16 2.47 4.08
N TYR A 114 0.40 3.45 4.95
CA TYR A 114 -0.36 3.62 6.19
C TYR A 114 -1.85 3.88 5.93
N SER A 115 -2.18 4.74 4.95
CA SER A 115 -3.57 4.98 4.56
C SER A 115 -4.27 3.70 4.13
N LYS A 116 -3.62 2.86 3.31
CA LYS A 116 -4.17 1.58 2.89
C LYS A 116 -4.41 0.62 4.06
N ALA A 117 -3.45 0.53 4.98
CA ALA A 117 -3.57 -0.35 6.14
C ALA A 117 -4.74 0.08 7.05
N ILE A 118 -4.86 1.38 7.32
CA ILE A 118 -5.92 1.94 8.17
C ILE A 118 -7.28 1.77 7.52
N LEU A 119 -7.42 2.11 6.24
CA LEU A 119 -8.67 1.93 5.51
C LEU A 119 -9.09 0.47 5.46
N LYS A 120 -8.13 -0.47 5.36
CA LYS A 120 -8.41 -1.90 5.42
C LYS A 120 -8.95 -2.30 6.80
N GLU A 121 -8.33 -1.83 7.88
CA GLU A 121 -8.81 -2.08 9.25
C GLU A 121 -10.23 -1.53 9.45
N GLU A 122 -10.46 -0.28 9.05
CA GLU A 122 -11.76 0.38 9.17
C GLU A 122 -12.84 -0.32 8.35
N LEU A 123 -12.52 -0.76 7.13
CA LEU A 123 -13.47 -1.47 6.28
C LEU A 123 -13.83 -2.85 6.85
N ILE A 124 -12.87 -3.56 7.47
CA ILE A 124 -13.13 -4.85 8.14
C ILE A 124 -14.02 -4.67 9.37
N ALA A 125 -13.85 -3.55 10.10
CA ALA A 125 -14.66 -3.22 11.27
C ALA A 125 -16.01 -2.59 10.93
N SER A 126 -16.23 -2.23 9.68
CA SER A 126 -17.47 -1.60 9.21
C SER A 126 -18.56 -2.63 8.95
N ASP A 127 -19.81 -2.20 9.12
CA ASP A 127 -21.01 -2.99 8.77
C ASP A 127 -21.36 -2.92 7.26
N LEU A 128 -20.37 -2.60 6.41
CA LEU A 128 -20.56 -2.42 4.96
C LEU A 128 -20.35 -3.72 4.19
#